data_AF-A0A7S1U1A0-F1
#
_entry.id   AF-A0A7S1U1A0-F1
#
_cell.length_a   1.000
_cell.length_b   1.000
_cell.length_c   1.000
_cell.angle_alpha   90.00
_cell.angle_beta   90.00
_cell.angle_gamma   90.00
#
_symmetry.space_group_name_H-M   'P 1'
#
loop_
_entity.id
_entity.type
_entity.pdbx_description
1 polymer ?
#
loop_
_entity_poly.entity_id
_entity_poly.type
_entity_poly.pdbx_seq_one_letter_code
_entity_poly.pdbx_strand_id
1 'polypeptide(L)'
;MAGFLGYLAQSTDLVSGPHKILPYKGYEPGLTPPEQWDAIPLVGKLQIITLIGMLESYGEILPVHYTKGGLPGYFPPIKGNRPELVLNLYDPFGFFENDTPEEKAAGRVKEINNGRLAMLGLFSLLSESVAPGSVPSLDGVIPAYSGNVMIPFEGDFSFFG
;
A
#
# COMPACT_ATOMS: atom_id res chain seq x y z
N MET A 1 0.32 -6.96 -2.44
CA MET A 1 -0.78 -7.44 -1.57
C MET A 1 -1.50 -6.29 -0.88
N ALA A 2 -0.80 -5.47 -0.08
CA ALA A 2 -1.43 -4.35 0.64
C ALA A 2 -2.23 -3.40 -0.28
N GLY A 3 -1.70 -3.03 -1.46
CA GLY A 3 -2.43 -2.20 -2.42
C GLY A 3 -3.74 -2.81 -2.93
N PHE A 4 -3.79 -4.13 -3.17
CA PHE A 4 -5.01 -4.82 -3.59
C PHE A 4 -6.06 -4.83 -2.47
N LEU A 5 -5.68 -5.19 -1.24
CA LEU A 5 -6.59 -5.16 -0.09
C LEU A 5 -7.03 -3.73 0.26
N GLY A 6 -6.12 -2.77 0.15
CA GLY A 6 -6.39 -1.34 0.35
C GLY A 6 -7.41 -0.82 -0.66
N TYR A 7 -7.29 -1.20 -1.94
CA TYR A 7 -8.27 -0.87 -2.96
C TYR A 7 -9.65 -1.42 -2.59
N LEU A 8 -9.74 -2.72 -2.26
CA LEU A 8 -11.02 -3.34 -1.87
C LEU A 8 -11.62 -2.66 -0.64
N ALA A 9 -10.81 -2.38 0.38
CA ALA A 9 -11.27 -1.71 1.59
C ALA A 9 -11.80 -0.29 1.27
N GLN A 10 -11.07 0.48 0.48
CA GLN A 10 -11.46 1.82 0.04
C GLN A 10 -12.68 1.81 -0.89
N SER A 11 -13.00 0.70 -1.55
CA SER A 11 -14.24 0.56 -2.31
C SER A 11 -15.47 0.27 -1.44
N THR A 12 -15.29 -0.03 -0.14
CA THR A 12 -16.43 -0.28 0.76
C THR A 12 -16.98 1.01 1.36
N ASP A 13 -18.30 1.06 1.58
CA ASP A 13 -18.99 2.19 2.24
C ASP A 13 -18.43 2.52 3.62
N LEU A 14 -17.77 1.56 4.29
CA LEU A 14 -17.13 1.80 5.57
C LEU A 14 -15.96 2.78 5.46
N VAL A 15 -15.23 2.77 4.33
CA VAL A 15 -14.01 3.57 4.13
C VAL A 15 -14.26 4.74 3.18
N SER A 16 -14.99 4.53 2.08
CA SER A 16 -15.36 5.61 1.15
C SER A 16 -16.58 6.42 1.58
N GLY A 17 -17.37 5.92 2.54
CA GLY A 17 -18.61 6.57 2.96
C GLY A 17 -18.39 7.75 3.93
N PRO A 18 -19.49 8.33 4.44
CA PRO A 18 -19.42 9.48 5.32
C PRO A 18 -18.84 9.11 6.70
N HIS A 19 -17.84 9.86 7.14
CA HIS A 19 -17.19 9.67 8.45
C HIS A 19 -17.62 10.75 9.46
N LYS A 20 -17.78 10.35 10.73
CA LYS A 20 -18.04 11.30 11.84
C LYS A 20 -16.83 12.17 12.16
N ILE A 21 -15.63 11.60 12.04
CA ILE A 21 -14.36 12.31 12.16
C ILE A 21 -13.72 12.23 10.78
N LEU A 22 -13.54 13.38 10.14
CA LEU A 22 -13.01 13.41 8.79
C LEU A 22 -11.56 12.90 8.76
N PRO A 23 -11.22 11.98 7.84
CA PRO A 23 -9.84 11.50 7.68
C PRO A 23 -8.86 12.63 7.36
N TYR A 24 -9.30 13.59 6.56
CA TYR A 24 -8.58 14.81 6.23
C TYR A 24 -9.56 15.95 5.95
N LYS A 25 -9.05 17.18 5.93
CA LYS A 25 -9.86 18.37 5.67
C LYS A 25 -10.34 18.36 4.22
N GLY A 26 -11.65 18.48 4.02
CA GLY A 26 -12.25 18.48 2.68
C GLY A 26 -12.55 17.08 2.13
N TYR A 27 -12.62 16.07 3.00
CA TYR A 27 -13.00 14.71 2.60
C TYR A 27 -14.39 14.68 1.95
N GLU A 28 -14.49 14.04 0.79
CA GLU A 28 -15.72 13.81 0.05
C GLU A 28 -16.06 12.31 0.04
N PRO A 29 -17.28 11.92 0.46
CA PRO A 29 -17.68 10.52 0.46
C PRO A 29 -18.07 10.05 -0.95
N GLY A 30 -17.92 8.75 -1.20
CA GLY A 30 -18.36 8.07 -2.42
C GLY A 30 -17.37 8.14 -3.59
N LEU A 31 -16.20 8.74 -3.40
CA LEU A 31 -15.12 8.75 -4.38
C LEU A 31 -14.57 7.34 -4.62
N THR A 32 -14.13 7.07 -5.84
CA THR A 32 -13.40 5.83 -6.15
C THR A 32 -12.02 5.82 -5.47
N PRO A 33 -11.39 4.64 -5.25
CA PRO A 33 -10.08 4.60 -4.58
C PRO A 33 -8.99 5.49 -5.23
N PRO A 34 -8.88 5.60 -6.58
CA PRO A 34 -7.97 6.56 -7.20
C PRO A 34 -8.32 8.03 -6.86
N GLU A 35 -9.59 8.42 -6.98
CA GLU A 35 -10.03 9.78 -6.67
C GLU A 35 -9.86 10.13 -5.18
N GLN A 36 -10.02 9.14 -4.30
CA GLN A 36 -9.77 9.30 -2.87
C GLN A 36 -8.31 9.69 -2.60
N TRP A 37 -7.35 9.17 -3.39
CA TRP A 37 -5.95 9.55 -3.30
C TRP A 37 -5.74 10.99 -3.78
N ASP A 38 -6.36 11.38 -4.90
CA ASP A 38 -6.22 12.73 -5.43
C ASP A 38 -6.75 13.80 -4.49
N ALA A 39 -7.88 13.50 -3.83
CA ALA A 39 -8.52 14.37 -2.86
C ALA A 39 -7.71 14.57 -1.57
N ILE A 40 -6.68 13.73 -1.30
CA ILE A 40 -5.80 13.94 -0.15
C ILE A 40 -5.05 15.27 -0.32
N PRO A 41 -5.06 16.17 0.68
CA PRO A 41 -4.28 17.40 0.62
C PRO A 41 -2.78 17.13 0.40
N LEU A 42 -2.10 17.99 -0.36
CA LEU A 42 -0.66 17.87 -0.68
C LEU A 42 0.22 17.50 0.53
N VAL A 43 0.01 18.18 1.66
CA VAL A 43 0.79 17.93 2.88
C VAL A 43 0.59 16.49 3.40
N GLY A 44 -0.62 15.95 3.29
CA GLY A 44 -0.91 14.56 3.65
C GLY A 44 -0.20 13.56 2.73
N LYS A 45 -0.26 13.79 1.40
CA LYS A 45 0.49 12.97 0.43
C LYS A 45 1.99 12.98 0.72
N LEU A 46 2.56 14.16 0.99
CA LEU A 46 3.98 14.31 1.34
C LEU A 46 4.35 13.60 2.64
N GLN A 47 3.51 13.66 3.67
CA GLN A 47 3.72 12.93 4.93
C GLN A 47 3.77 11.41 4.69
N ILE A 48 2.83 10.88 3.91
CA ILE A 48 2.77 9.45 3.58
C ILE A 48 4.03 9.02 2.84
N ILE A 49 4.39 9.72 1.75
CA ILE A 49 5.55 9.38 0.92
C ILE A 49 6.85 9.51 1.72
N THR A 50 6.97 10.55 2.55
CA THR A 50 8.15 10.74 3.41
C THR A 50 8.29 9.63 4.44
N LEU A 51 7.19 9.25 5.09
CA LEU A 51 7.19 8.15 6.06
C LEU A 51 7.58 6.82 5.39
N ILE A 52 7.00 6.52 4.23
CA ILE A 52 7.38 5.33 3.44
C ILE A 52 8.87 5.38 3.11
N GLY A 53 9.37 6.52 2.60
CA GLY A 53 10.79 6.69 2.27
C GLY A 53 11.71 6.48 3.48
N MET A 54 11.32 6.95 4.66
CA MET A 54 12.06 6.71 5.90
C MET A 54 12.07 5.23 6.30
N LEU A 55 10.94 4.53 6.19
CA LEU A 55 10.83 3.11 6.52
C LEU A 55 11.61 2.22 5.54
N GLU A 56 11.51 2.49 4.24
CA GLU A 56 12.29 1.81 3.20
C GLU A 56 13.79 2.02 3.42
N SER A 57 14.20 3.27 3.70
CA SER A 57 15.61 3.58 4.02
C SER A 57 16.10 2.84 5.27
N TYR A 58 15.24 2.71 6.28
CA TYR A 58 15.56 1.95 7.49
C TYR A 58 15.72 0.44 7.21
N GLY A 59 14.88 -0.10 6.32
CA GLY A 59 14.95 -1.50 5.88
C GLY A 59 16.31 -1.88 5.25
N GLU A 60 17.00 -0.91 4.66
CA GLU A 60 18.33 -1.07 4.06
C GLU A 60 19.48 -1.10 5.09
N ILE A 61 19.24 -0.63 6.32
CA ILE A 61 20.25 -0.55 7.40
C ILE A 61 20.38 -1.92 8.09
N LEU A 62 20.84 -2.91 7.33
CA LEU A 62 21.10 -4.27 7.82
C LEU A 62 22.61 -4.51 7.99
N PRO A 63 23.04 -5.30 9.00
CA PRO A 63 24.44 -5.69 9.16
C PRO A 63 25.02 -6.37 7.90
N VAL A 64 24.19 -7.14 7.20
CA VAL A 64 24.51 -7.72 5.89
C VAL A 64 23.37 -7.36 4.93
N HIS A 65 23.69 -6.53 3.94
CA HIS A 65 22.76 -6.12 2.90
C HIS A 65 22.31 -7.33 2.05
N TYR A 66 21.07 -7.32 1.54
CA TYR A 66 20.53 -8.46 0.79
C TYR A 66 21.32 -8.80 -0.48
N THR A 67 21.93 -7.80 -1.14
CA THR A 67 22.84 -8.01 -2.29
C THR A 67 24.19 -8.63 -1.92
N LYS A 68 24.52 -8.69 -0.62
CA LYS A 68 25.78 -9.24 -0.09
C LYS A 68 25.56 -10.56 0.67
N GLY A 69 24.44 -11.24 0.43
CA GLY A 69 24.08 -12.50 1.07
C GLY A 69 23.13 -12.36 2.28
N GLY A 70 22.64 -11.15 2.56
CA GLY A 70 21.52 -10.95 3.48
C GLY A 70 20.22 -11.54 2.93
N LEU A 71 19.24 -11.79 3.80
CA LEU A 71 17.95 -12.35 3.37
C LEU A 71 17.10 -11.27 2.69
N PRO A 72 16.71 -11.42 1.41
CA PRO A 72 15.81 -10.47 0.75
C PRO A 72 14.43 -10.44 1.42
N GLY A 73 13.87 -9.24 1.56
CA GLY A 73 12.55 -9.02 2.18
C GLY A 73 12.53 -9.07 3.71
N TYR A 74 13.69 -9.23 4.36
CA TYR A 74 13.79 -9.14 5.81
C TYR A 74 13.79 -7.68 6.28
N PHE A 75 12.82 -7.31 7.11
CA PHE A 75 12.77 -5.99 7.73
C PHE A 75 13.39 -6.03 9.15
N PRO A 76 14.37 -5.16 9.47
CA PRO A 76 14.98 -5.15 10.79
C PRO A 76 13.98 -4.74 11.88
N PRO A 77 14.08 -5.31 13.10
CA PRO A 77 13.28 -4.87 14.23
C PRO A 77 13.46 -3.37 14.51
N ILE A 78 12.34 -2.67 14.76
CA ILE A 78 12.31 -1.24 15.11
C ILE A 78 11.98 -1.00 16.57
N LYS A 79 11.40 -2.01 17.23
CA LYS A 79 10.97 -1.94 18.62
C LYS A 79 12.15 -1.59 19.53
N GLY A 80 12.00 -0.53 20.32
CA GLY A 80 12.98 -0.10 21.31
C GLY A 80 14.10 0.81 20.80
N ASN A 81 14.19 1.08 19.49
CA ASN A 81 15.21 1.99 18.94
C ASN A 81 14.94 3.46 19.23
N ARG A 82 13.67 3.80 19.51
CA ARG A 82 13.22 5.09 20.02
C ARG A 82 12.10 4.88 21.04
N PRO A 83 11.92 5.79 22.00
CA PRO A 83 10.84 5.68 22.98
C PRO A 83 9.44 5.65 22.34
N GLU A 84 9.27 6.23 21.15
CA GLU A 84 7.99 6.18 20.41
C GLU A 84 7.72 4.82 19.74
N LEU A 85 8.75 4.01 19.50
CA LEU A 85 8.67 2.77 18.72
C LEU A 85 8.53 1.56 19.65
N VAL A 86 7.30 1.32 20.10
CA VAL A 86 6.98 0.25 21.06
C VAL A 86 6.70 -1.10 20.38
N LEU A 87 6.34 -1.08 19.10
CA LEU A 87 5.96 -2.26 18.31
C LEU A 87 6.86 -2.42 17.10
N ASN A 88 7.05 -3.67 16.65
CA ASN A 88 7.69 -3.95 15.38
C ASN A 88 6.71 -3.73 14.22
N LEU A 89 7.23 -3.44 13.03
CA LEU A 89 6.42 -3.14 11.84
C LEU A 89 5.67 -4.37 11.31
N TYR A 90 6.35 -5.51 11.13
CA TYR A 90 5.76 -6.73 10.56
C TYR A 90 5.11 -7.63 11.62
N ASP A 91 5.80 -7.87 12.74
CA ASP A 91 5.32 -8.72 13.82
C ASP A 91 5.20 -7.92 15.13
N PRO A 92 4.16 -7.09 15.29
CA PRO A 92 4.02 -6.20 16.44
C PRO A 92 3.85 -6.96 17.78
N PHE A 93 3.34 -8.20 17.73
CA PHE A 93 2.99 -8.99 18.92
C PHE A 93 3.83 -10.26 19.10
N GLY A 94 4.77 -10.56 18.20
CA GLY A 94 5.68 -11.70 18.32
C GLY A 94 5.05 -13.05 17.98
N PHE A 95 4.09 -13.09 17.04
CA PHE A 95 3.38 -14.33 16.70
C PHE A 95 4.28 -15.38 16.03
N PHE A 96 5.36 -14.96 15.35
CA PHE A 96 6.20 -15.84 14.53
C PHE A 96 7.57 -16.17 15.16
N GLU A 97 7.74 -15.86 16.45
CA GLU A 97 9.02 -16.06 17.15
C GLU A 97 9.43 -17.54 17.22
N ASN A 98 8.45 -18.45 17.35
CA ASN A 98 8.67 -19.89 17.54
C ASN A 98 8.68 -20.72 16.25
N ASP A 99 8.48 -20.10 15.08
CA ASP A 99 8.42 -20.81 13.81
C ASP A 99 9.77 -21.42 13.44
N THR A 100 9.74 -22.67 12.98
CA THR A 100 10.91 -23.40 12.50
C THR A 100 11.47 -22.78 11.20
N PRO A 101 12.76 -22.98 10.89
CA PRO A 101 13.34 -22.52 9.62
C PRO A 101 12.58 -23.02 8.38
N GLU A 102 12.07 -24.25 8.44
CA GLU A 102 11.30 -24.89 7.37
C GLU A 102 9.93 -24.22 7.20
N GLU A 103 9.24 -23.90 8.30
CA GLU A 103 7.97 -23.17 8.28
C GLU A 103 8.15 -21.76 7.73
N LYS A 104 9.20 -21.06 8.13
CA LYS A 104 9.56 -19.74 7.58
C LYS A 104 9.86 -19.82 6.09
N ALA A 105 10.56 -20.85 5.64
CA ALA A 105 10.83 -21.06 4.22
C ALA A 105 9.55 -21.31 3.41
N ALA A 106 8.65 -22.16 3.92
CA ALA A 106 7.36 -22.41 3.31
C ALA A 106 6.47 -21.15 3.30
N GLY A 107 6.50 -20.35 4.36
CA GLY A 107 5.82 -19.07 4.47
C GLY A 107 6.23 -18.09 3.36
N ARG A 108 7.53 -17.94 3.11
CA ARG A 108 8.04 -17.08 2.02
C ARG A 108 7.56 -17.51 0.63
N VAL A 109 7.44 -18.82 0.37
CA VAL A 109 6.90 -19.31 -0.91
C VAL A 109 5.43 -18.92 -1.06
N LYS A 110 4.64 -19.03 0.02
CA LYS A 110 3.24 -18.59 0.04
C LYS A 110 3.13 -17.08 -0.20
N GLU A 111 3.99 -16.28 0.46
CA GLU A 111 4.05 -14.83 0.28
C GLU A 111 4.31 -14.44 -1.18
N ILE A 112 5.28 -15.08 -1.84
CA ILE A 112 5.61 -14.80 -3.25
C ILE A 112 4.43 -15.11 -4.16
N ASN A 113 3.80 -16.27 -4.00
CA ASN A 113 2.70 -16.69 -4.88
C ASN A 113 1.45 -15.82 -4.66
N ASN A 114 1.10 -15.50 -3.41
CA ASN A 114 0.02 -14.58 -3.10
C ASN A 114 0.35 -13.14 -3.57
N GLY A 115 1.60 -12.74 -3.47
CA GLY A 115 2.12 -11.48 -3.98
C GLY A 115 1.91 -11.35 -5.49
N ARG A 116 2.30 -12.38 -6.25
CA ARG A 116 2.08 -12.45 -7.71
C ARG A 116 0.61 -12.35 -8.08
N LEU A 117 -0.24 -13.09 -7.40
CA LEU A 117 -1.68 -13.03 -7.64
C LEU A 117 -2.24 -11.64 -7.34
N ALA A 118 -1.86 -11.04 -6.20
CA ALA A 118 -2.33 -9.71 -5.82
C ALA A 118 -1.82 -8.61 -6.75
N MET A 119 -0.63 -8.76 -7.36
CA MET A 119 -0.14 -7.83 -8.38
C MET A 119 -1.05 -7.86 -9.61
N LEU A 120 -1.36 -9.04 -10.14
CA LEU A 120 -2.28 -9.18 -11.27
C LEU A 120 -3.68 -8.66 -10.93
N GLY A 121 -4.20 -8.98 -9.74
CA GLY A 121 -5.50 -8.51 -9.28
C GLY A 121 -5.58 -7.00 -9.13
N LEU A 122 -4.51 -6.34 -8.64
CA LEU A 122 -4.48 -4.88 -8.56
C LEU A 122 -4.44 -4.25 -9.96
N PHE A 123 -3.59 -4.75 -10.85
CA PHE A 123 -3.52 -4.22 -12.21
C PHE A 123 -4.82 -4.43 -12.98
N SER A 124 -5.55 -5.54 -12.80
CA SER A 124 -6.85 -5.71 -13.45
C SER A 124 -7.87 -4.66 -12.99
N LEU A 125 -7.88 -4.29 -11.70
CA LEU A 125 -8.77 -3.26 -11.18
C LEU A 125 -8.42 -1.87 -11.74
N LEU A 126 -7.12 -1.55 -11.78
CA LEU A 126 -6.63 -0.27 -12.31
C LEU A 126 -6.86 -0.17 -13.83
N SER A 127 -6.57 -1.23 -14.59
CA SER A 127 -6.81 -1.26 -16.04
C SER A 127 -8.28 -1.08 -16.37
N GLU A 128 -9.19 -1.74 -15.65
CA GLU A 128 -10.63 -1.57 -15.85
C GLU A 128 -11.08 -0.13 -15.54
N SER A 129 -10.55 0.48 -14.48
CA SER A 129 -10.89 1.88 -14.16
C SER A 129 -10.43 2.88 -15.23
N VAL A 130 -9.26 2.71 -15.84
CA VAL A 130 -8.72 3.66 -16.83
C VAL A 130 -9.20 3.35 -18.24
N ALA A 131 -9.42 2.08 -18.56
CA ALA A 131 -9.92 1.59 -19.84
C ALA A 131 -11.10 0.64 -19.60
N PRO A 132 -12.33 1.19 -19.50
CA PRO A 132 -13.53 0.39 -19.28
C PRO A 132 -13.70 -0.72 -20.34
N GLY A 133 -14.01 -1.93 -19.90
CA GLY A 133 -14.11 -3.13 -20.73
C GLY A 133 -12.77 -3.82 -21.04
N SER A 134 -11.65 -3.36 -20.47
CA SER A 134 -10.34 -4.01 -20.65
C SER A 134 -10.23 -5.34 -19.92
N VAL A 135 -11.02 -5.54 -18.87
CA VAL A 135 -11.11 -6.81 -18.12
C VAL A 135 -12.55 -7.32 -18.23
N PRO A 136 -12.83 -8.28 -19.15
CA PRO A 136 -14.20 -8.73 -19.42
C PRO A 136 -15.00 -9.21 -18.20
N SER A 137 -14.31 -9.76 -17.19
CA SER A 137 -14.96 -10.24 -15.96
C SER A 137 -15.36 -9.13 -14.98
N LEU A 138 -14.89 -7.91 -15.18
CA LEU A 138 -15.10 -6.75 -14.29
C LEU A 138 -15.84 -5.59 -14.99
N ASP A 139 -16.30 -5.80 -16.22
CA ASP A 139 -17.01 -4.80 -17.01
C ASP A 139 -18.25 -4.28 -16.27
N GLY A 140 -18.34 -2.95 -16.14
CA GLY A 140 -19.42 -2.26 -15.44
C GLY A 140 -19.41 -2.38 -13.91
N VAL A 141 -18.42 -3.05 -13.30
CA VAL A 141 -18.28 -3.17 -11.84
C VAL A 141 -17.45 -2.03 -11.27
N ILE A 142 -16.36 -1.66 -11.94
CA ILE A 142 -15.43 -0.63 -11.50
C ILE A 142 -15.79 0.69 -12.20
N PRO A 143 -16.04 1.78 -11.46
CA PRO A 143 -16.29 3.07 -12.09
C PRO A 143 -15.05 3.56 -12.85
N ALA A 144 -15.30 4.23 -13.98
CA ALA A 144 -14.24 4.79 -14.79
C ALA A 144 -13.55 5.95 -14.05
N TYR A 145 -12.22 5.98 -14.11
CA TYR A 145 -11.36 7.02 -13.55
C TYR A 145 -10.67 7.77 -14.70
N SER A 146 -10.79 9.08 -14.71
CA SER A 146 -10.28 9.93 -15.80
C SER A 146 -8.87 10.46 -15.60
N GLY A 147 -8.32 10.36 -14.39
CA GLY A 147 -6.96 10.82 -14.10
C GLY A 147 -5.91 9.75 -14.37
N ASN A 148 -4.67 10.03 -13.99
CA ASN A 148 -3.53 9.17 -14.16
C ASN A 148 -3.06 8.59 -12.82
N VAL A 149 -3.36 7.31 -12.60
CA VAL A 149 -3.00 6.56 -11.40
C VAL A 149 -1.48 6.50 -11.09
N MET A 150 -0.63 6.86 -12.05
CA MET A 150 0.83 6.88 -11.90
C MET A 150 1.37 8.26 -11.49
N ILE A 151 0.53 9.30 -11.43
CA ILE A 151 0.92 10.65 -11.02
C ILE A 151 0.55 10.84 -9.54
N PRO A 152 1.52 10.98 -8.62
CA PRO A 152 1.23 11.07 -7.19
C PRO A 152 0.60 12.41 -6.76
N PHE A 153 0.75 13.46 -7.58
CA PHE A 153 0.38 14.86 -7.26
C PHE A 153 -0.47 15.50 -8.37
N GLU A 154 -1.35 14.74 -9.01
CA GLU A 154 -2.07 15.16 -10.23
C GLU A 154 -2.87 16.46 -10.03
N GLY A 155 -3.54 16.62 -8.89
CA GLY A 155 -4.30 17.83 -8.55
C GLY A 155 -3.47 19.00 -7.97
N ASP A 156 -2.16 18.82 -7.76
CA ASP A 156 -1.36 19.77 -6.98
C ASP A 156 -0.38 20.59 -7.86
N PHE A 157 0.36 19.96 -8.78
CA PHE A 157 1.28 20.65 -9.68
C PHE A 157 1.66 19.80 -10.91
N SER A 158 1.98 20.48 -12.03
CA SER A 158 2.55 19.87 -13.24
C SER A 158 3.98 20.36 -13.45
N PHE A 159 4.85 19.53 -14.03
CA PHE A 159 6.25 19.90 -14.27
C PHE A 159 6.42 20.96 -15.36
N PHE A 160 5.44 21.14 -16.25
CA PHE A 160 5.62 21.95 -17.46
C PHE A 160 4.53 22.99 -17.77
N GLY A 161 3.51 23.16 -16.93
CA GLY A 161 2.50 24.22 -17.10
C GLY A 161 1.65 24.06 -18.36
#